data_AF-A0AAU7M1Q6-F1
#
_entry.id   AF-A0AAU7M1Q6-F1
#
_cell.length_a   1.000
_cell.length_b   1.000
_cell.length_c   1.000
_cell.angle_alpha   90.00
_cell.angle_beta   90.00
_cell.angle_gamma   90.00
#
_symmetry.space_group_name_H-M   'P 1'
#
loop_
_entity.id
_entity.type
_entity.pdbx_description
1 polymer ?
#
loop_
_entity_poly.entity_id
_entity_poly.type
_entity_poly.pdbx_seq_one_letter_code
_entity_poly.pdbx_strand_id
1 'polypeptide(L)'
;MTDPKAIPLGDGNIVTTPVAGSLYSCKTEFGGRGAPHDGPWIDPTNKTWDATAKVQVSGHHTWPQATYQESTQGDVRVIRSDDLPTKQSTGSFPIAQDDPAYQYDRNPNGIQRKVVELRLPLRPAPASEPSCVGMGAVGVLKNGVFVYNALDAAGGDAAAHETQDACDGHPDGTEAYHYHDVPSCLLSAASAKGATLVGYALDGYGIYVERDEKGNLPTNADLDACHGRTSTVLWNGTMQRIYHYDATLEFPYTVGCYRGTPVTPPAHR
;
A
#
# COMPACT_ATOMS: atom_id res chain seq x y z
N MET A 1 -5.88 10.03 16.70
CA MET A 1 -4.88 9.00 16.37
C MET A 1 -5.55 7.66 16.47
N THR A 2 -5.29 6.78 15.51
CA THR A 2 -5.76 5.40 15.53
C THR A 2 -4.86 4.59 16.47
N ASP A 3 -5.44 3.71 17.28
CA ASP A 3 -4.69 2.79 18.13
C ASP A 3 -4.22 1.59 17.27
N PRO A 4 -2.91 1.33 17.14
CA PRO A 4 -2.43 0.20 16.35
C PRO A 4 -2.87 -1.17 16.90
N LYS A 5 -3.39 -1.23 18.13
CA LYS A 5 -3.95 -2.45 18.75
C LYS A 5 -5.43 -2.67 18.48
N ALA A 6 -6.10 -1.69 17.89
CA ALA A 6 -7.53 -1.72 17.64
C ALA A 6 -7.87 -0.92 16.37
N ILE A 7 -7.22 -1.27 15.26
CA ILE A 7 -7.47 -0.67 13.95
C ILE A 7 -8.84 -1.16 13.44
N PRO A 8 -9.75 -0.28 12.99
CA PRO A 8 -11.02 -0.72 12.39
C PRO A 8 -10.78 -1.63 11.17
N LEU A 9 -11.47 -2.77 11.12
CA LEU A 9 -11.44 -3.67 9.96
C LEU A 9 -12.07 -3.01 8.73
N GLY A 10 -11.41 -3.17 7.59
CA GLY A 10 -11.87 -2.68 6.29
C GLY A 10 -13.00 -3.51 5.65
N ASP A 11 -13.29 -4.71 6.17
CA ASP A 11 -14.22 -5.65 5.54
C ASP A 11 -15.60 -5.06 5.28
N GLY A 12 -16.03 -5.15 4.02
CA GLY A 12 -17.31 -4.62 3.55
C GLY A 12 -17.30 -3.11 3.24
N ASN A 13 -16.21 -2.37 3.48
CA ASN A 13 -16.07 -0.97 3.08
C ASN A 13 -15.66 -0.82 1.61
N ILE A 14 -16.35 -1.54 0.71
CA ILE A 14 -16.15 -1.51 -0.73
C ILE A 14 -17.35 -0.81 -1.36
N VAL A 15 -17.08 0.25 -2.12
CA VAL A 15 -18.11 1.13 -2.68
C VAL A 15 -17.93 1.30 -4.19
N THR A 16 -18.99 1.74 -4.87
CA THR A 16 -18.99 2.03 -6.32
C THR A 16 -18.96 3.53 -6.63
N THR A 17 -18.75 4.35 -5.61
CA THR A 17 -18.57 5.80 -5.70
C THR A 17 -17.60 6.24 -4.59
N PRO A 18 -16.88 7.36 -4.73
CA PRO A 18 -15.97 7.84 -3.68
C PRO A 18 -16.68 8.05 -2.33
N VAL A 19 -16.18 7.42 -1.28
CA VAL A 19 -16.65 7.58 0.11
C VAL A 19 -15.43 7.52 1.05
N ALA A 20 -15.31 8.47 1.97
CA ALA A 20 -14.20 8.49 2.92
C ALA A 20 -14.19 7.23 3.80
N GLY A 21 -13.00 6.66 4.01
CA GLY A 21 -12.83 5.40 4.74
C GLY A 21 -13.36 4.16 4.02
N SER A 22 -13.53 4.22 2.70
CA SER A 22 -13.93 3.08 1.86
C SER A 22 -13.08 3.02 0.60
N LEU A 23 -12.99 1.82 0.00
CA LEU A 23 -12.33 1.63 -1.27
C LEU A 23 -13.35 1.71 -2.41
N TYR A 24 -13.20 2.68 -3.31
CA TYR A 24 -13.96 2.70 -4.54
C TYR A 24 -13.34 1.71 -5.53
N SER A 25 -13.90 0.50 -5.57
CA SER A 25 -13.37 -0.61 -6.37
C SER A 25 -14.01 -0.70 -7.75
N CYS A 26 -13.22 -1.00 -8.77
CA CYS A 26 -13.72 -1.31 -10.12
C CYS A 26 -14.35 -2.71 -10.18
N LYS A 27 -14.21 -3.50 -9.13
CA LYS A 27 -14.71 -4.88 -9.00
C LYS A 27 -15.55 -5.00 -7.73
N THR A 28 -16.77 -5.51 -7.86
CA THR A 28 -17.70 -5.72 -6.74
C THR A 28 -17.98 -7.19 -6.45
N GLU A 29 -17.51 -8.10 -7.31
CA GLU A 29 -17.67 -9.54 -7.17
C GLU A 29 -16.30 -10.20 -7.11
N PHE A 30 -15.99 -10.88 -6.01
CA PHE A 30 -14.69 -11.49 -5.75
C PHE A 30 -14.81 -13.02 -5.78
N GLY A 31 -13.94 -13.67 -6.55
CA GLY A 31 -13.91 -15.12 -6.71
C GLY A 31 -12.53 -15.72 -6.44
N GLY A 32 -11.59 -14.91 -5.95
CA GLY A 32 -10.28 -15.37 -5.52
C GLY A 32 -10.34 -15.99 -4.13
N ARG A 33 -9.16 -16.31 -3.59
CA ARG A 33 -8.98 -16.80 -2.22
C ARG A 33 -8.16 -15.78 -1.45
N GLY A 34 -8.62 -15.40 -0.26
CA GLY A 34 -7.80 -14.73 0.74
C GLY A 34 -7.19 -15.75 1.70
N ALA A 35 -6.73 -15.26 2.85
CA ALA A 35 -6.27 -16.12 3.94
C ALA A 35 -7.37 -17.11 4.38
N PRO A 36 -7.06 -18.41 4.55
CA PRO A 36 -8.05 -19.40 4.95
C PRO A 36 -8.53 -19.27 6.39
N HIS A 37 -7.74 -18.66 7.28
CA HIS A 37 -8.07 -18.55 8.70
C HIS A 37 -7.66 -17.19 9.29
N ASP A 38 -8.58 -16.56 10.00
CA ASP A 38 -8.31 -15.36 10.78
C ASP A 38 -7.36 -15.67 11.94
N GLY A 39 -6.47 -14.73 12.21
CA GLY A 39 -5.58 -14.80 13.35
C GLY A 39 -6.19 -14.27 14.65
N PRO A 40 -5.58 -14.58 15.80
CA PRO A 40 -6.03 -14.08 17.10
C PRO A 40 -5.89 -12.55 17.27
N TRP A 41 -5.26 -11.86 16.31
CA TRP A 41 -5.18 -10.41 16.27
C TRP A 41 -6.47 -9.76 15.74
N ILE A 42 -7.38 -10.51 15.13
CA ILE A 42 -8.67 -10.02 14.65
C ILE A 42 -9.72 -10.17 15.76
N ASP A 43 -10.39 -9.08 16.11
CA ASP A 43 -11.55 -9.05 16.99
C ASP A 43 -12.83 -8.87 16.16
N PRO A 44 -13.56 -9.96 15.86
CA PRO A 44 -14.78 -9.90 15.06
C PRO A 44 -15.95 -9.24 15.80
N THR A 45 -15.91 -9.16 17.13
CA THR A 45 -16.99 -8.55 17.93
C THR A 45 -16.91 -7.02 17.82
N ASN A 46 -15.70 -6.48 17.97
CA ASN A 46 -15.47 -5.04 17.88
C ASN A 46 -15.16 -4.57 16.46
N LYS A 47 -14.99 -5.51 15.51
CA LYS A 47 -14.60 -5.26 14.11
C LYS A 47 -13.29 -4.48 14.02
N THR A 48 -12.29 -4.93 14.77
CA THR A 48 -10.96 -4.33 14.82
C THR A 48 -9.87 -5.38 14.69
N TRP A 49 -8.65 -4.96 14.41
CA TRP A 49 -7.47 -5.83 14.44
C TRP A 49 -6.26 -5.17 15.11
N ASP A 50 -5.39 -5.98 15.72
CA ASP A 50 -4.16 -5.58 16.39
C ASP A 50 -2.95 -5.83 15.48
N ALA A 51 -2.49 -4.78 14.79
CA ALA A 51 -1.31 -4.86 13.93
C ALA A 51 -0.03 -5.21 14.71
N THR A 52 0.02 -4.96 16.02
CA THR A 52 1.19 -5.25 16.86
C THR A 52 1.24 -6.71 17.34
N ALA A 53 0.13 -7.42 17.25
CA ALA A 53 0.00 -8.83 17.61
C ALA A 53 -0.08 -9.77 16.39
N LYS A 54 -0.20 -9.22 15.18
CA LYS A 54 -0.26 -9.98 13.94
C LYS A 54 1.01 -10.80 13.73
N VAL A 55 0.85 -12.07 13.37
CA VAL A 55 1.98 -12.95 13.07
C VAL A 55 2.71 -12.46 11.82
N GLN A 56 4.03 -12.58 11.82
CA GLN A 56 4.88 -12.21 10.70
C GLN A 56 5.56 -13.46 10.14
N VAL A 57 5.63 -13.57 8.81
CA VAL A 57 6.39 -14.62 8.14
C VAL A 57 7.87 -14.50 8.49
N SER A 58 8.47 -15.57 9.00
CA SER A 58 9.86 -15.58 9.42
C SER A 58 10.82 -15.52 8.23
N GLY A 59 12.00 -14.94 8.44
CA GLY A 59 13.04 -14.88 7.42
C GLY A 59 13.70 -13.51 7.36
N HIS A 60 14.85 -13.49 6.70
CA HIS A 60 15.60 -12.27 6.48
C HIS A 60 16.41 -12.40 5.19
N HIS A 61 15.78 -12.12 4.07
CA HIS A 61 16.41 -12.17 2.74
C HIS A 61 16.70 -10.77 2.25
N THR A 62 17.95 -10.49 1.90
CA THR A 62 18.36 -9.21 1.33
C THR A 62 18.48 -9.31 -0.18
N TRP A 63 18.21 -8.20 -0.88
CA TRP A 63 18.19 -8.14 -2.33
C TRP A 63 19.25 -7.15 -2.83
N PRO A 64 20.55 -7.49 -2.78
CA PRO A 64 21.64 -6.54 -3.10
C PRO A 64 21.62 -6.04 -4.55
N GLN A 65 20.96 -6.78 -5.45
CA GLN A 65 20.75 -6.37 -6.85
C GLN A 65 19.49 -5.51 -7.07
N ALA A 66 18.65 -5.29 -6.04
CA ALA A 66 17.43 -4.50 -6.20
C ALA A 66 17.77 -3.04 -6.53
N THR A 67 17.09 -2.49 -7.52
CA THR A 67 17.26 -1.09 -7.92
C THR A 67 15.95 -0.30 -7.86
N TYR A 68 16.09 1.00 -7.59
CA TYR A 68 15.02 1.97 -7.74
C TYR A 68 15.62 3.26 -8.29
N GLN A 69 15.05 3.76 -9.38
CA GLN A 69 15.53 4.95 -10.08
C GLN A 69 14.35 5.83 -10.49
N GLU A 70 14.47 7.13 -10.21
CA GLU A 70 13.55 8.16 -10.67
C GLU A 70 14.27 9.08 -11.65
N SER A 71 13.61 9.39 -12.77
CA SER A 71 14.09 10.39 -13.73
C SER A 71 12.91 11.18 -14.31
N THR A 72 13.20 12.29 -14.96
CA THR A 72 12.19 13.13 -15.63
C THR A 72 12.46 13.18 -17.12
N GLN A 73 11.43 12.98 -17.93
CA GLN A 73 11.46 13.12 -19.39
C GLN A 73 10.35 14.08 -19.82
N GLY A 74 10.70 15.36 -20.00
CA GLY A 74 9.70 16.40 -20.22
C GLY A 74 8.74 16.49 -19.02
N ASP A 75 7.44 16.32 -19.27
CA ASP A 75 6.39 16.36 -18.23
C ASP A 75 6.04 14.98 -17.65
N VAL A 76 6.93 14.00 -17.82
CA VAL A 76 6.75 12.63 -17.36
C VAL A 76 7.80 12.28 -16.31
N ARG A 77 7.36 11.78 -15.15
CA ARG A 77 8.19 11.08 -14.19
C ARG A 77 8.33 9.62 -14.65
N VAL A 78 9.56 9.16 -14.84
CA VAL A 78 9.88 7.78 -15.22
C VAL A 78 10.52 7.10 -14.03
N ILE A 79 9.87 6.06 -13.53
CA ILE A 79 10.31 5.24 -12.41
C ILE A 79 10.72 3.87 -12.96
N ARG A 80 11.93 3.43 -12.64
CA ARG A 80 12.42 2.08 -12.95
C ARG A 80 12.77 1.34 -11.68
N SER A 81 12.35 0.09 -11.58
CA SER A 81 12.67 -0.77 -10.45
C SER A 81 12.67 -2.25 -10.82
N ASP A 82 13.21 -3.06 -9.92
CA ASP A 82 13.26 -4.52 -10.01
C ASP A 82 12.14 -5.22 -9.21
N ASP A 83 11.16 -4.44 -8.72
CA ASP A 83 10.04 -4.89 -7.86
C ASP A 83 10.53 -5.69 -6.65
N LEU A 84 11.63 -5.22 -6.08
CA LEU A 84 12.27 -5.79 -4.89
C LEU A 84 12.66 -4.64 -3.96
N PRO A 85 12.56 -4.81 -2.63
CA PRO A 85 12.88 -3.76 -1.70
C PRO A 85 14.38 -3.46 -1.69
N THR A 86 14.73 -2.20 -1.95
CA THR A 86 16.13 -1.72 -2.01
C THR A 86 16.76 -1.46 -0.63
N LYS A 87 15.95 -1.37 0.43
CA LYS A 87 16.40 -0.93 1.77
C LYS A 87 15.99 -1.88 2.90
N GLN A 88 15.14 -2.86 2.61
CA GLN A 88 14.57 -3.76 3.59
C GLN A 88 14.76 -5.21 3.16
N SER A 89 14.84 -6.11 4.14
CA SER A 89 14.79 -7.54 3.91
C SER A 89 13.35 -8.01 3.76
N THR A 90 13.15 -9.16 3.13
CA THR A 90 11.86 -9.87 3.09
C THR A 90 11.87 -11.11 3.96
N GLY A 91 10.68 -11.62 4.28
CA GLY A 91 10.46 -12.94 4.88
C GLY A 91 10.77 -14.08 3.91
N SER A 92 10.71 -15.31 4.41
CA SER A 92 10.91 -16.51 3.61
C SER A 92 9.61 -16.94 2.95
N PHE A 93 9.53 -16.75 1.64
CA PHE A 93 8.41 -17.18 0.81
C PHE A 93 8.88 -18.17 -0.26
N PRO A 94 8.15 -19.27 -0.57
CA PRO A 94 6.88 -19.70 0.02
C PRO A 94 6.92 -19.95 1.53
N ILE A 95 5.78 -19.76 2.22
CA ILE A 95 5.72 -19.94 3.67
C ILE A 95 5.96 -21.42 4.01
N ALA A 96 6.96 -21.69 4.84
CA ALA A 96 7.30 -23.04 5.27
C ALA A 96 6.25 -23.61 6.23
N GLN A 97 6.03 -24.94 6.20
CA GLN A 97 5.01 -25.60 7.03
C GLN A 97 5.27 -25.48 8.55
N ASP A 98 6.52 -25.27 8.95
CA ASP A 98 6.95 -25.08 10.33
C ASP A 98 6.97 -23.60 10.76
N ASP A 99 6.70 -22.67 9.85
CA ASP A 99 6.52 -21.26 10.19
C ASP A 99 5.15 -21.07 10.91
N PRO A 100 5.09 -20.35 12.05
CA PRO A 100 3.84 -20.07 12.74
C PRO A 100 2.77 -19.39 11.88
N ALA A 101 3.14 -18.63 10.86
CA ALA A 101 2.22 -17.96 9.94
C ALA A 101 1.42 -18.96 9.08
N TYR A 102 2.01 -20.14 8.77
CA TYR A 102 1.44 -21.14 7.85
C TYR A 102 0.02 -21.61 8.23
N GLN A 103 -0.31 -21.58 9.53
CA GLN A 103 -1.62 -22.00 10.02
C GLN A 103 -2.74 -21.01 9.66
N TYR A 104 -2.40 -19.75 9.41
CA TYR A 104 -3.36 -18.67 9.10
C TYR A 104 -3.43 -18.44 7.60
N ASP A 105 -2.27 -18.36 6.95
CA ASP A 105 -2.13 -18.25 5.51
C ASP A 105 -0.84 -18.96 5.08
N ARG A 106 -0.96 -19.75 4.00
CA ARG A 106 0.08 -20.66 3.53
C ARG A 106 0.95 -20.07 2.45
N ASN A 107 0.56 -18.92 1.89
CA ASN A 107 1.10 -18.28 0.69
C ASN A 107 2.19 -19.12 -0.02
N PRO A 108 1.80 -19.95 -1.02
CA PRO A 108 2.70 -20.92 -1.65
C PRO A 108 3.64 -20.28 -2.68
N ASN A 109 3.62 -18.96 -2.83
CA ASN A 109 4.33 -18.26 -3.89
C ASN A 109 5.73 -17.81 -3.43
N GLY A 110 6.69 -17.78 -4.35
CA GLY A 110 8.02 -17.22 -4.09
C GLY A 110 8.07 -15.73 -4.41
N ILE A 111 9.19 -15.09 -4.07
CA ILE A 111 9.51 -13.73 -4.51
C ILE A 111 10.45 -13.81 -5.71
N GLN A 112 10.06 -13.19 -6.83
CA GLN A 112 10.90 -13.06 -8.01
C GLN A 112 11.04 -11.60 -8.43
N ARG A 113 12.24 -11.26 -8.90
CA ARG A 113 12.52 -9.96 -9.55
C ARG A 113 11.60 -9.75 -10.75
N LYS A 114 10.95 -8.59 -10.83
CA LYS A 114 10.16 -8.15 -12.00
C LYS A 114 10.64 -6.79 -12.48
N VAL A 115 10.82 -6.60 -13.78
CA VAL A 115 11.29 -5.30 -14.28
C VAL A 115 10.11 -4.37 -14.47
N VAL A 116 10.11 -3.27 -13.71
CA VAL A 116 9.08 -2.24 -13.73
C VAL A 116 9.61 -0.99 -14.43
N GLU A 117 8.88 -0.51 -15.43
CA GLU A 117 8.99 0.87 -15.92
C GLU A 117 7.62 1.54 -15.85
N LEU A 118 7.49 2.51 -14.94
CA LEU A 118 6.27 3.28 -14.74
C LEU A 118 6.49 4.72 -15.22
N ARG A 119 5.53 5.22 -16.00
CA ARG A 119 5.55 6.58 -16.56
C ARG A 119 4.35 7.33 -16.00
N LEU A 120 4.60 8.27 -15.10
CA LEU A 120 3.58 9.05 -14.40
C LEU A 120 3.60 10.51 -14.84
N PRO A 121 2.47 11.23 -14.81
CA PRO A 121 2.47 12.69 -14.94
C PRO A 121 3.39 13.34 -13.89
N LEU A 122 4.33 14.19 -14.32
CA LEU A 122 5.20 14.93 -13.40
C LEU A 122 4.41 16.00 -12.61
N ARG A 123 3.35 16.52 -13.25
CA ARG A 123 2.39 17.48 -12.72
C ARG A 123 0.98 16.91 -12.86
N PRO A 124 0.56 16.01 -11.96
CA PRO A 124 -0.78 15.44 -11.99
C PRO A 124 -1.84 16.53 -11.80
N ALA A 125 -2.96 16.37 -12.49
CA ALA A 125 -4.11 17.26 -12.43
C ALA A 125 -5.36 16.47 -12.03
N PRO A 126 -6.32 17.10 -11.32
CA PRO A 126 -7.54 16.42 -10.94
C PRO A 126 -8.31 16.03 -12.20
N ALA A 127 -8.82 14.79 -12.23
CA ALA A 127 -9.80 14.38 -13.21
C ALA A 127 -11.14 15.08 -12.96
N SER A 128 -12.03 15.09 -13.97
CA SER A 128 -13.37 15.65 -13.82
C SER A 128 -14.16 14.99 -12.70
N GLU A 129 -13.99 13.67 -12.56
CA GLU A 129 -14.56 12.85 -11.50
C GLU A 129 -13.50 11.83 -11.04
N PRO A 130 -13.50 11.44 -9.75
CA PRO A 130 -12.64 10.36 -9.30
C PRO A 130 -12.99 9.02 -9.96
N SER A 131 -12.00 8.17 -10.18
CA SER A 131 -12.18 6.82 -10.73
C SER A 131 -11.84 5.74 -9.73
N CYS A 132 -12.47 4.58 -9.88
CA CYS A 132 -12.21 3.41 -9.06
C CYS A 132 -10.77 2.90 -9.17
N VAL A 133 -10.32 2.13 -8.19
CA VAL A 133 -9.09 1.34 -8.25
C VAL A 133 -9.41 -0.10 -8.69
N GLY A 134 -8.57 -0.65 -9.56
CA GLY A 134 -8.61 -2.08 -9.89
C GLY A 134 -8.00 -2.94 -8.79
N MET A 135 -8.04 -4.26 -8.96
CA MET A 135 -7.20 -5.17 -8.17
C MET A 135 -5.73 -5.01 -8.57
N GLY A 136 -4.82 -5.27 -7.64
CA GLY A 136 -3.37 -5.16 -7.86
C GLY A 136 -2.84 -3.76 -7.55
N ALA A 137 -1.74 -3.38 -8.22
CA ALA A 137 -0.99 -2.16 -7.94
C ALA A 137 -1.85 -0.89 -8.10
N VAL A 138 -1.84 -0.04 -7.07
CA VAL A 138 -2.38 1.32 -7.09
C VAL A 138 -1.29 2.39 -7.11
N GLY A 139 -0.04 2.00 -6.85
CA GLY A 139 1.13 2.87 -6.91
C GLY A 139 2.43 2.09 -6.72
N VAL A 140 3.54 2.82 -6.67
CA VAL A 140 4.89 2.29 -6.38
C VAL A 140 5.53 3.09 -5.26
N LEU A 141 6.14 2.41 -4.30
CA LEU A 141 6.88 3.04 -3.21
C LEU A 141 8.35 3.27 -3.61
N LYS A 142 8.99 4.25 -2.97
CA LYS A 142 10.37 4.67 -3.25
C LYS A 142 11.42 3.66 -2.80
N ASN A 143 11.03 2.55 -2.19
CA ASN A 143 11.90 1.40 -1.97
C ASN A 143 11.92 0.43 -3.16
N GLY A 144 11.09 0.61 -4.19
CA GLY A 144 11.09 -0.18 -5.42
C GLY A 144 9.91 -1.13 -5.59
N VAL A 145 9.07 -1.27 -4.58
CA VAL A 145 8.01 -2.28 -4.53
C VAL A 145 6.65 -1.64 -4.79
N PHE A 146 5.76 -2.37 -5.45
CA PHE A 146 4.38 -1.93 -5.61
C PHE A 146 3.60 -1.86 -4.30
N VAL A 147 2.68 -0.91 -4.24
CA VAL A 147 1.59 -0.91 -3.25
C VAL A 147 0.31 -1.22 -4.00
N TYR A 148 -0.39 -2.26 -3.55
CA TYR A 148 -1.66 -2.73 -4.08
C TYR A 148 -2.81 -2.01 -3.37
N ASN A 149 -4.02 -2.15 -3.91
CA ASN A 149 -5.21 -1.71 -3.18
C ASN A 149 -5.34 -2.49 -1.86
N ALA A 150 -6.21 -2.03 -0.96
CA ALA A 150 -6.35 -2.61 0.37
C ALA A 150 -7.03 -4.00 0.42
N LEU A 151 -7.37 -4.60 -0.73
CA LEU A 151 -8.15 -5.83 -0.80
C LEU A 151 -7.32 -7.04 -1.17
N ASP A 152 -7.66 -8.16 -0.55
CA ASP A 152 -7.21 -9.48 -1.00
C ASP A 152 -8.04 -9.97 -2.20
N ALA A 153 -7.71 -11.14 -2.73
CA ALA A 153 -8.43 -11.69 -3.88
C ALA A 153 -9.89 -12.12 -3.59
N ALA A 154 -10.27 -12.24 -2.31
CA ALA A 154 -11.64 -12.49 -1.83
C ALA A 154 -12.41 -11.20 -1.51
N GLY A 155 -11.77 -10.02 -1.59
CA GLY A 155 -12.37 -8.74 -1.26
C GLY A 155 -12.40 -8.44 0.25
N GLY A 156 -11.60 -9.15 1.04
CA GLY A 156 -11.36 -8.84 2.45
C GLY A 156 -10.25 -7.82 2.64
N ASP A 157 -10.11 -7.31 3.86
CA ASP A 157 -9.00 -6.43 4.26
C ASP A 157 -7.66 -7.19 4.25
N ALA A 158 -6.87 -7.03 3.18
CA ALA A 158 -5.63 -7.79 3.00
C ALA A 158 -4.62 -7.55 4.13
N ALA A 159 -4.49 -6.31 4.59
CA ALA A 159 -3.56 -5.94 5.65
C ALA A 159 -3.96 -6.56 6.99
N ALA A 160 -5.24 -6.85 7.22
CA ALA A 160 -5.69 -7.56 8.41
C ALA A 160 -5.57 -9.10 8.26
N HIS A 161 -5.99 -9.65 7.12
CA HIS A 161 -6.21 -11.09 6.94
C HIS A 161 -4.99 -11.86 6.41
N GLU A 162 -4.26 -11.36 5.41
CA GLU A 162 -3.16 -12.09 4.76
C GLU A 162 -1.89 -12.06 5.59
N THR A 163 -1.10 -13.13 5.61
CA THR A 163 0.16 -13.10 6.38
C THR A 163 1.25 -12.38 5.61
N GLN A 164 1.88 -11.40 6.25
CA GLN A 164 2.95 -10.58 5.68
C GLN A 164 4.25 -10.79 6.46
N ASP A 165 5.38 -10.38 5.90
CA ASP A 165 6.66 -10.43 6.61
C ASP A 165 6.86 -9.25 7.59
N ALA A 166 8.05 -9.15 8.17
CA ALA A 166 8.39 -8.12 9.17
C ALA A 166 8.39 -6.68 8.64
N CYS A 167 8.22 -6.47 7.33
CA CYS A 167 8.08 -5.19 6.66
C CYS A 167 6.75 -5.16 5.88
N ASP A 168 5.74 -5.91 6.33
CA ASP A 168 4.35 -5.92 5.89
C ASP A 168 4.13 -6.21 4.40
N GLY A 169 5.04 -6.93 3.75
CA GLY A 169 4.85 -7.37 2.36
C GLY A 169 4.76 -8.88 2.21
N HIS A 170 4.28 -9.29 1.04
CA HIS A 170 4.14 -10.70 0.63
C HIS A 170 4.05 -10.84 -0.90
N PRO A 171 4.33 -12.02 -1.49
CA PRO A 171 4.19 -12.26 -2.91
C PRO A 171 2.79 -12.72 -3.33
N ASP A 172 2.36 -12.39 -4.55
CA ASP A 172 1.16 -12.97 -5.16
C ASP A 172 1.47 -14.17 -6.08
N GLY A 173 0.44 -14.72 -6.74
CA GLY A 173 0.58 -15.83 -7.70
C GLY A 173 1.40 -15.52 -8.97
N THR A 174 1.82 -14.27 -9.16
CA THR A 174 2.77 -13.86 -10.19
C THR A 174 4.20 -13.76 -9.67
N GLU A 175 4.41 -14.09 -8.39
CA GLU A 175 5.66 -13.98 -7.63
C GLU A 175 6.14 -12.53 -7.47
N ALA A 176 5.23 -11.56 -7.60
CA ALA A 176 5.49 -10.16 -7.35
C ALA A 176 5.30 -9.84 -5.87
N TYR A 177 6.35 -9.35 -5.22
CA TYR A 177 6.30 -8.90 -3.84
C TYR A 177 5.63 -7.53 -3.78
N HIS A 178 4.68 -7.32 -2.86
CA HIS A 178 3.92 -6.07 -2.76
C HIS A 178 3.45 -5.81 -1.33
N TYR A 179 2.97 -4.59 -1.10
CA TYR A 179 2.31 -4.15 0.13
C TYR A 179 0.84 -3.84 -0.12
N HIS A 180 -0.01 -3.89 0.90
CA HIS A 180 -1.41 -3.41 0.84
C HIS A 180 -1.62 -2.05 1.56
N ASP A 181 -0.57 -1.60 2.23
CA ASP A 181 -0.46 -0.35 2.97
C ASP A 181 0.95 0.26 2.78
N VAL A 182 1.25 1.39 3.42
CA VAL A 182 2.66 1.81 3.55
C VAL A 182 3.25 1.01 4.71
N PRO A 183 4.25 0.15 4.46
CA PRO A 183 4.69 -0.82 5.45
C PRO A 183 5.36 -0.16 6.67
N SER A 184 5.25 -0.80 7.82
CA SER A 184 5.77 -0.36 9.13
C SER A 184 7.25 0.02 9.10
N CYS A 185 8.07 -0.69 8.33
CA CYS A 185 9.48 -0.38 8.09
C CYS A 185 9.67 0.99 7.40
N LEU A 186 8.79 1.37 6.46
CA LEU A 186 8.81 2.69 5.84
C LEU A 186 8.14 3.76 6.71
N LEU A 187 7.06 3.43 7.42
CA LEU A 187 6.46 4.32 8.42
C LEU A 187 7.47 4.72 9.52
N SER A 188 8.29 3.77 9.96
CA SER A 188 9.34 3.97 10.96
C SER A 188 10.49 4.81 10.42
N ALA A 189 10.88 4.58 9.16
CA ALA A 189 11.91 5.39 8.49
C ALA A 189 11.44 6.84 8.27
N ALA A 190 10.14 7.04 7.98
CA ALA A 190 9.48 8.34 7.88
C ALA A 190 8.98 8.84 9.25
N SER A 191 9.87 8.87 10.24
CA SER A 191 9.54 9.28 11.63
C SER A 191 9.58 10.79 11.87
N ALA A 192 10.13 11.57 10.94
CA ALA A 192 10.16 13.02 11.06
C ALA A 192 8.75 13.62 10.98
N LYS A 193 8.55 14.73 11.71
CA LYS A 193 7.32 15.54 11.60
C LYS A 193 7.18 16.13 10.20
N GLY A 194 5.93 16.39 9.81
CA GLY A 194 5.60 16.90 8.49
C GLY A 194 5.48 15.78 7.45
N ALA A 195 5.65 16.12 6.18
CA ALA A 195 5.34 15.25 5.06
C ALA A 195 6.59 14.61 4.46
N THR A 196 6.67 13.28 4.51
CA THR A 196 7.71 12.49 3.82
C THR A 196 7.11 11.81 2.61
N LEU A 197 7.57 12.15 1.41
CA LEU A 197 7.16 11.48 0.18
C LEU A 197 7.74 10.04 0.18
N VAL A 198 6.86 9.04 0.17
CA VAL A 198 7.25 7.62 0.21
C VAL A 198 6.91 6.85 -1.06
N GLY A 199 6.10 7.41 -1.95
CA GLY A 199 5.73 6.74 -3.19
C GLY A 199 4.91 7.63 -4.12
N TYR A 200 4.41 7.03 -5.20
CA TYR A 200 3.52 7.68 -6.15
C TYR A 200 2.38 6.76 -6.55
N ALA A 201 1.17 7.28 -6.58
CA ALA A 201 0.00 6.59 -7.11
C ALA A 201 0.03 6.55 -8.65
N LEU A 202 -0.72 5.65 -9.27
CA LEU A 202 -0.77 5.50 -10.72
C LEU A 202 -1.35 6.72 -11.46
N ASP A 203 -2.05 7.61 -10.77
CA ASP A 203 -2.50 8.90 -11.33
C ASP A 203 -1.45 10.02 -11.24
N GLY A 204 -0.26 9.71 -10.71
CA GLY A 204 0.90 10.59 -10.64
C GLY A 204 1.01 11.42 -9.38
N TYR A 205 -0.01 11.44 -8.52
CA TYR A 205 0.07 12.10 -7.22
C TYR A 205 1.00 11.36 -6.26
N GLY A 206 1.57 12.10 -5.30
CA GLY A 206 2.43 11.54 -4.27
C GLY A 206 1.65 10.73 -3.24
N ILE A 207 2.31 9.74 -2.65
CA ILE A 207 1.89 9.05 -1.43
C ILE A 207 2.85 9.49 -0.33
N TYR A 208 2.31 10.08 0.73
CA TYR A 208 3.08 10.66 1.82
C TYR A 208 2.83 9.91 3.13
N VAL A 209 3.88 9.86 3.95
CA VAL A 209 3.74 9.67 5.39
C VAL A 209 3.76 11.06 6.01
N GLU A 210 2.61 11.55 6.43
CA GLU A 210 2.49 12.79 7.19
C GLU A 210 2.43 12.50 8.70
N ARG A 211 3.15 13.29 9.49
CA ARG A 211 3.07 13.24 10.95
C ARG A 211 2.78 14.61 11.53
N ASP A 212 1.78 14.67 12.41
CA ASP A 212 1.43 15.89 13.14
C ASP A 212 2.53 16.28 14.16
N GLU A 213 2.31 17.38 14.88
CA GLU A 213 3.26 17.87 15.90
C GLU A 213 3.45 16.90 17.09
N LYS A 214 2.56 15.91 17.25
CA LYS A 214 2.65 14.86 18.25
C LYS A 214 3.22 13.56 17.67
N GLY A 215 3.54 13.52 16.38
CA GLY A 215 4.06 12.34 15.68
C GLY A 215 2.99 11.38 15.17
N ASN A 216 1.70 11.74 15.28
CA ASN A 216 0.60 10.88 14.85
C ASN A 216 0.43 10.92 13.34
N LEU A 217 0.08 9.77 12.77
CA LEU A 217 -0.46 9.68 11.42
C LEU A 217 -1.88 10.28 11.38
N PRO A 218 -2.34 10.74 10.21
CA PRO A 218 -3.72 11.16 10.05
C PRO A 218 -4.73 10.02 10.19
N THR A 219 -5.98 10.40 10.38
CA THR A 219 -7.12 9.47 10.32
C THR A 219 -8.01 9.78 9.11
N ASN A 220 -9.01 8.94 8.83
CA ASN A 220 -10.00 9.15 7.78
C ASN A 220 -10.76 10.48 7.95
N ALA A 221 -10.85 11.00 9.18
CA ALA A 221 -11.47 12.30 9.43
C ALA A 221 -10.66 13.48 8.88
N ASP A 222 -9.37 13.29 8.62
CA ASP A 222 -8.47 14.30 8.05
C ASP A 222 -8.41 14.25 6.52
N LEU A 223 -9.05 13.24 5.89
CA LEU A 223 -8.91 12.90 4.47
C LEU A 223 -10.22 13.02 3.70
N ASP A 224 -10.09 13.17 2.38
CA ASP A 224 -11.23 13.19 1.47
C ASP A 224 -11.69 11.77 1.06
N ALA A 225 -12.68 11.71 0.18
CA ALA A 225 -13.29 10.47 -0.27
C ALA A 225 -12.35 9.54 -1.06
N CYS A 226 -11.20 10.03 -1.54
CA CYS A 226 -10.17 9.22 -2.18
C CYS A 226 -8.96 8.98 -1.29
N HIS A 227 -9.09 9.27 0.00
CA HIS A 227 -8.05 9.05 1.00
C HIS A 227 -6.81 9.93 0.79
N GLY A 228 -7.04 11.16 0.33
CA GLY A 228 -6.00 12.16 0.21
C GLY A 228 -6.44 13.52 0.73
N ARG A 229 -5.54 14.50 0.61
CA ARG A 229 -5.79 15.89 0.99
C ARG A 229 -5.02 16.84 0.09
N THR A 230 -5.36 18.14 0.17
CA THR A 230 -4.53 19.20 -0.41
C THR A 230 -3.87 20.00 0.70
N SER A 231 -2.56 19.81 0.86
CA SER A 231 -1.71 20.49 1.85
C SER A 231 -0.44 21.00 1.18
N THR A 232 0.42 21.72 1.92
CA THR A 232 1.71 22.19 1.40
C THR A 232 2.79 21.16 1.70
N VAL A 233 3.31 20.50 0.68
CA VAL A 233 4.33 19.44 0.80
C VAL A 233 5.53 19.71 -0.11
N LEU A 234 6.68 19.09 0.16
CA LEU A 234 7.82 19.12 -0.75
C LEU A 234 7.50 18.26 -1.98
N TRP A 235 7.26 18.90 -3.12
CA TRP A 235 6.97 18.26 -4.41
C TRP A 235 7.96 18.73 -5.46
N ASN A 236 8.62 17.78 -6.15
CA ASN A 236 9.63 18.04 -7.17
C ASN A 236 10.69 19.07 -6.74
N GLY A 237 11.14 19.00 -5.48
CA GLY A 237 12.18 19.88 -4.93
C GLY A 237 11.72 21.26 -4.45
N THR A 238 10.42 21.56 -4.47
CA THR A 238 9.87 22.84 -4.00
C THR A 238 8.64 22.63 -3.11
N MET A 239 8.41 23.53 -2.15
CA MET A 239 7.18 23.48 -1.35
C MET A 239 6.00 23.93 -2.21
N GLN A 240 4.99 23.08 -2.35
CA GLN A 240 3.82 23.35 -3.18
C GLN A 240 2.54 22.92 -2.47
N ARG A 241 1.48 23.72 -2.62
CA ARG A 241 0.14 23.30 -2.21
C ARG A 241 -0.44 22.41 -3.30
N ILE A 242 -0.44 21.10 -3.08
CA ILE A 242 -0.82 20.08 -4.08
C ILE A 242 -1.61 18.96 -3.41
N TYR A 243 -2.54 18.35 -4.17
CA TYR A 243 -3.20 17.13 -3.74
C TYR A 243 -2.19 15.98 -3.61
N HIS A 244 -2.37 15.12 -2.63
CA HIS A 244 -1.60 13.89 -2.43
C HIS A 244 -2.41 12.90 -1.58
N TYR A 245 -2.03 11.63 -1.63
CA TYR A 245 -2.55 10.59 -0.75
C TYR A 245 -1.70 10.51 0.50
N ASP A 246 -2.33 10.15 1.62
CA ASP A 246 -1.65 9.97 2.89
C ASP A 246 -1.74 8.51 3.34
N ALA A 247 -0.64 8.02 3.89
CA ALA A 247 -0.61 6.77 4.62
C ALA A 247 -1.30 6.93 5.97
N THR A 248 -2.23 6.01 6.28
CA THR A 248 -2.94 5.94 7.57
C THR A 248 -2.91 4.51 8.11
N LEU A 249 -3.26 4.35 9.39
CA LEU A 249 -3.57 3.03 9.94
C LEU A 249 -4.99 2.59 9.60
N GLU A 250 -5.88 3.50 9.18
CA GLU A 250 -7.28 3.18 8.88
C GLU A 250 -7.43 2.78 7.42
N PHE A 251 -8.27 1.76 7.14
CA PHE A 251 -8.65 1.36 5.79
C PHE A 251 -9.18 2.56 4.98
N PRO A 252 -8.86 2.67 3.67
CA PRO A 252 -8.06 1.77 2.82
C PRO A 252 -6.52 1.96 2.90
N TYR A 253 -5.98 2.54 3.98
CA TYR A 253 -4.56 2.73 4.29
C TYR A 253 -3.79 3.71 3.39
N THR A 254 -4.10 3.72 2.08
CA THR A 254 -3.54 4.59 1.05
C THR A 254 -4.62 4.95 0.02
N VAL A 255 -4.39 4.74 -1.28
CA VAL A 255 -5.27 5.21 -2.37
C VAL A 255 -6.66 4.55 -2.32
N GLY A 256 -7.70 5.31 -1.93
CA GLY A 256 -9.10 4.85 -1.91
C GLY A 256 -9.84 5.00 -3.25
N CYS A 257 -9.47 6.01 -4.03
CA CYS A 257 -9.77 6.19 -5.46
C CYS A 257 -8.70 7.05 -6.13
N TYR A 258 -8.69 7.08 -7.45
CA TYR A 258 -7.86 8.04 -8.17
C TYR A 258 -8.52 9.40 -8.26
N ARG A 259 -7.84 10.44 -7.77
CA ARG A 259 -8.20 11.85 -7.93
C ARG A 259 -7.79 12.39 -9.30
N GLY A 260 -6.69 11.88 -9.86
CA GLY A 260 -6.22 12.18 -11.21
C GLY A 260 -6.66 11.14 -12.23
N THR A 261 -6.02 11.16 -13.41
CA THR A 261 -6.21 10.11 -14.42
C THR A 261 -5.12 9.04 -14.26
N PRO A 262 -5.46 7.80 -13.85
CA PRO A 262 -4.47 6.76 -13.67
C PRO A 262 -3.86 6.31 -14.99
N VAL A 263 -2.57 5.99 -14.97
CA VAL A 263 -1.95 5.20 -16.04
C VAL A 263 -2.24 3.72 -15.82
N THR A 264 -2.19 2.93 -16.89
CA THR A 264 -2.25 1.47 -16.75
C THR A 264 -0.98 0.97 -16.06
N PRO A 265 -1.09 0.16 -14.98
CA PRO A 265 0.10 -0.44 -14.38
C PRO A 265 0.82 -1.31 -15.42
N PRO A 266 2.15 -1.27 -15.49
CA PRO A 266 2.90 -2.13 -16.40
C PRO A 266 2.61 -3.60 -16.06
N ALA A 267 2.46 -4.44 -17.08
CA ALA A 267 2.48 -5.88 -16.85
C ALA A 267 3.84 -6.25 -16.25
N HIS A 268 3.84 -7.07 -15.19
CA HIS A 268 5.05 -7.70 -14.65
C HIS A 268 5.76 -8.44 -15.79
N ARG A 269 6.93 -7.94 -16.21
CA ARG A 269 7.77 -8.54 -17.25
C ARG A 269 9.03 -9.15 -16.66
#